data_AF-W5YUY3-F1
#
_entry.id   AF-W5YUY3-F1
#
_cell.length_a   1.000
_cell.length_b   1.000
_cell.length_c   1.000
_cell.angle_alpha   90.00
_cell.angle_beta   90.00
_cell.angle_gamma   90.00
#
_symmetry.space_group_name_H-M   'P 1'
#
loop_
_entity.id
_entity.type
_entity.pdbx_description
1 polymer ?
#
loop_
_entity_poly.entity_id
_entity_poly.type
_entity_poly.pdbx_seq_one_letter_code
_entity_poly.pdbx_strand_id
1 'polypeptide(L)'
;MAQEWSDYRDLQQRLAAGSAGASELEQALTGWFKRRIVVLPNSHATGDQSIRDMVNATPPGLDTHMMGMQNIKGTGLDFIYRWQAWDRHYQDGQQLLADDPARALAAARSLAAVEDFGWLDFDYMTPLLTRAAELPGNQTQAIQSELALIRSQLDQCCERLQRADATKRESSRGERLIDALEAVLDAGAAVRRRKRVGQIYRDLAGQRISHERAALELKQINRSQKGGWLKERLLRGGSGSG
;
A
#
# COMPACT_ATOMS: atom_id res chain seq x y z
N MET A 1 -26.05 -7.28 -6.81
CA MET A 1 -25.83 -8.54 -7.56
C MET A 1 -27.13 -9.22 -7.95
N ALA A 2 -28.03 -9.58 -7.00
CA ALA A 2 -29.32 -10.20 -7.34
C ALA A 2 -30.21 -9.33 -8.25
N GLN A 3 -30.27 -8.01 -8.00
CA GLN A 3 -31.04 -7.08 -8.82
C GLN A 3 -30.46 -6.91 -10.23
N GLU A 4 -29.15 -6.66 -10.37
CA GLU A 4 -28.49 -6.51 -11.68
C GLU A 4 -28.65 -7.75 -12.56
N TRP A 5 -28.69 -8.95 -11.96
CA TRP A 5 -28.95 -10.20 -12.68
C TRP A 5 -30.38 -10.30 -13.20
N SER A 6 -31.37 -9.87 -12.40
CA SER A 6 -32.76 -9.80 -12.83
C SER A 6 -32.93 -8.79 -13.97
N ASP A 7 -32.39 -7.59 -13.79
CA ASP A 7 -32.46 -6.51 -14.78
C ASP A 7 -31.79 -6.93 -16.11
N TYR A 8 -30.67 -7.65 -16.04
CA TYR A 8 -29.99 -8.18 -17.23
C TYR A 8 -30.87 -9.17 -17.99
N ARG A 9 -31.53 -10.10 -17.30
CA ARG A 9 -32.41 -11.10 -17.94
C ARG A 9 -33.59 -10.46 -18.65
N ASP A 10 -34.21 -9.46 -18.03
CA ASP A 10 -35.34 -8.74 -18.63
C ASP A 10 -34.91 -7.97 -19.88
N LEU A 11 -33.76 -7.27 -19.82
CA LEU A 11 -33.20 -6.56 -20.96
C LEU A 11 -32.77 -7.51 -22.09
N GLN A 12 -32.22 -8.68 -21.74
CA GLN A 12 -31.87 -9.73 -22.71
C GLN A 12 -33.10 -10.31 -23.41
N GLN A 13 -34.20 -10.55 -22.68
CA GLN A 13 -35.46 -11.03 -23.27
C GLN A 13 -36.07 -9.97 -24.21
N ARG A 14 -36.05 -8.70 -23.82
CA ARG A 14 -36.53 -7.59 -24.67
C ARG A 14 -35.69 -7.44 -25.93
N LEU A 15 -34.38 -7.64 -25.85
CA LEU A 15 -33.47 -7.65 -27.00
C LEU A 15 -33.77 -8.83 -27.95
N ALA A 16 -34.03 -10.03 -27.39
CA ALA A 16 -34.39 -11.20 -28.17
C ALA A 16 -35.74 -11.05 -28.88
N ALA A 17 -36.65 -10.24 -28.33
CA ALA A 17 -37.95 -9.90 -28.93
C ALA A 17 -37.91 -8.73 -29.93
N GLY A 18 -36.77 -8.02 -30.05
CA GLY A 18 -36.58 -6.90 -30.99
C GLY A 18 -35.45 -5.93 -30.59
N SER A 19 -35.03 -5.04 -31.50
CA SER A 19 -33.89 -4.13 -31.30
C SER A 19 -34.09 -3.04 -30.24
N ALA A 20 -35.31 -2.84 -29.74
CA ALA A 20 -35.64 -1.80 -28.76
C ALA A 20 -34.85 -1.93 -27.45
N GLY A 21 -34.41 -3.15 -27.09
CA GLY A 21 -33.61 -3.41 -25.88
C GLY A 21 -32.12 -3.08 -25.99
N ALA A 22 -31.59 -2.79 -27.19
CA ALA A 22 -30.14 -2.70 -27.40
C ALA A 22 -29.50 -1.50 -26.69
N SER A 23 -30.07 -0.31 -26.87
CA SER A 23 -29.55 0.92 -26.25
C SER A 23 -29.73 0.90 -24.74
N GLU A 24 -30.83 0.35 -24.25
CA GLU A 24 -31.13 0.23 -22.82
C GLU A 24 -30.19 -0.76 -22.14
N LEU A 25 -29.91 -1.90 -22.78
CA LEU A 25 -28.92 -2.87 -22.33
C LEU A 25 -27.51 -2.27 -22.31
N GLU A 26 -27.12 -1.55 -23.37
CA GLU A 26 -25.81 -0.87 -23.43
C GLU A 26 -25.65 0.16 -22.30
N GLN A 27 -26.67 0.97 -22.04
CA GLN A 27 -26.66 1.95 -20.96
C GLN A 27 -26.58 1.28 -19.58
N ALA A 28 -27.37 0.22 -19.36
CA ALA A 28 -27.34 -0.53 -18.12
C ALA A 28 -25.96 -1.15 -17.87
N LEU A 29 -25.41 -1.89 -18.84
CA LEU A 29 -24.09 -2.49 -18.77
C LEU A 29 -22.99 -1.44 -18.57
N THR A 30 -23.05 -0.31 -19.28
CA THR A 30 -22.11 0.80 -19.12
C THR A 30 -22.18 1.41 -17.72
N GLY A 31 -23.38 1.63 -17.18
CA GLY A 31 -23.56 2.13 -15.83
C GLY A 31 -23.00 1.16 -14.79
N TRP A 32 -23.28 -0.14 -14.95
CA TRP A 32 -22.79 -1.20 -14.07
C TRP A 32 -21.28 -1.33 -14.11
N PHE A 33 -20.68 -1.26 -15.31
CA PHE A 33 -19.25 -1.27 -15.51
C PHE A 33 -18.59 -0.04 -14.88
N LYS A 34 -19.09 1.17 -15.16
CA LYS A 34 -18.54 2.42 -14.60
C LYS A 34 -18.61 2.47 -13.08
N ARG A 35 -19.66 1.91 -12.46
CA ARG A 35 -19.75 1.79 -10.99
C ARG A 35 -18.67 0.90 -10.38
N ARG A 36 -18.11 -0.04 -11.16
CA ARG A 36 -16.99 -0.90 -10.74
C ARG A 36 -15.63 -0.24 -10.96
N ILE A 37 -15.57 0.91 -11.64
CA ILE A 37 -14.34 1.70 -11.79
C ILE A 37 -14.21 2.60 -10.58
N VAL A 38 -13.21 2.31 -9.74
CA VAL A 38 -12.86 3.15 -8.61
C VAL A 38 -11.67 4.02 -9.01
N VAL A 39 -11.86 5.33 -8.99
CA VAL A 39 -10.79 6.29 -9.27
C VAL A 39 -10.17 6.74 -7.95
N LEU A 40 -8.88 6.46 -7.78
CA LEU A 40 -8.11 6.95 -6.64
C LEU A 40 -7.54 8.33 -6.98
N PRO A 41 -7.96 9.41 -6.29
CA PRO A 41 -7.69 10.79 -6.73
C PRO A 41 -6.23 11.23 -6.52
N ASN A 42 -5.42 10.47 -5.77
CA ASN A 42 -4.07 10.86 -5.40
C ASN A 42 -3.01 10.06 -6.18
N SER A 43 -2.44 10.67 -7.22
CA SER A 43 -1.34 10.10 -7.99
C SER A 43 -0.04 9.91 -7.19
N HIS A 44 0.07 10.53 -6.03
CA HIS A 44 1.19 10.42 -5.08
C HIS A 44 0.83 9.58 -3.84
N ALA A 45 -0.23 8.77 -3.91
CA ALA A 45 -0.57 7.83 -2.85
C ALA A 45 0.61 6.88 -2.55
N THR A 46 0.74 6.48 -1.29
CA THR A 46 1.66 5.38 -0.94
C THR A 46 1.05 4.03 -1.29
N GLY A 47 1.86 2.97 -1.28
CA GLY A 47 1.39 1.60 -1.42
C GLY A 47 0.34 1.25 -0.37
N ASP A 48 0.57 1.63 0.90
CA ASP A 48 -0.39 1.43 1.99
C ASP A 48 -1.73 2.15 1.77
N GLN A 49 -1.70 3.37 1.23
CA GLN A 49 -2.92 4.12 0.91
C GLN A 49 -3.69 3.44 -0.22
N SER A 50 -2.97 2.97 -1.23
CA SER A 50 -3.58 2.24 -2.35
C SER A 50 -4.22 0.94 -1.87
N ILE A 51 -3.54 0.17 -1.01
CA ILE A 51 -4.09 -1.03 -0.37
C ILE A 51 -5.34 -0.68 0.42
N ARG A 52 -5.29 0.35 1.25
CA ARG A 52 -6.44 0.75 2.07
C ARG A 52 -7.63 1.18 1.22
N ASP A 53 -7.39 1.95 0.16
CA ASP A 53 -8.44 2.38 -0.74
C ASP A 53 -9.07 1.18 -1.49
N MET A 54 -8.27 0.18 -1.86
CA MET A 54 -8.75 -1.08 -2.41
C MET A 54 -9.59 -1.87 -1.40
N VAL A 55 -9.14 -1.98 -0.14
CA VAL A 55 -9.90 -2.63 0.94
C VAL A 55 -11.22 -1.91 1.17
N ASN A 56 -11.23 -0.58 1.25
CA ASN A 56 -12.46 0.21 1.43
C ASN A 56 -13.42 0.13 0.23
N ALA A 57 -12.89 -0.08 -0.98
CA ALA A 57 -13.68 -0.31 -2.17
C ALA A 57 -14.22 -1.74 -2.26
N THR A 58 -13.65 -2.67 -1.48
CA THR A 58 -14.09 -4.07 -1.42
C THR A 58 -15.28 -4.17 -0.48
N PRO A 59 -16.45 -4.69 -0.92
CA PRO A 59 -17.58 -4.88 -0.03
C PRO A 59 -17.23 -5.83 1.13
N PRO A 60 -17.71 -5.57 2.36
CA PRO A 60 -17.46 -6.44 3.50
C PRO A 60 -17.86 -7.90 3.22
N GLY A 61 -17.00 -8.84 3.59
CA GLY A 61 -17.24 -10.28 3.41
C GLY A 61 -16.95 -10.81 2.02
N LEU A 62 -16.38 -10.00 1.12
CA LEU A 62 -15.91 -10.44 -0.19
C LEU A 62 -14.39 -10.33 -0.31
N ASP A 63 -13.80 -11.25 -1.07
CA ASP A 63 -12.39 -11.22 -1.43
C ASP A 63 -12.17 -10.47 -2.75
N THR A 64 -11.04 -9.76 -2.83
CA THR A 64 -10.60 -9.08 -4.05
C THR A 64 -9.45 -9.84 -4.69
N HIS A 65 -9.60 -10.17 -5.97
CA HIS A 65 -8.55 -10.81 -6.76
C HIS A 65 -7.98 -9.82 -7.80
N MET A 66 -6.67 -9.58 -7.75
CA MET A 66 -5.98 -8.72 -8.71
C MET A 66 -5.52 -9.56 -9.92
N MET A 67 -6.15 -9.33 -11.08
CA MET A 67 -5.78 -10.01 -12.33
C MET A 67 -4.60 -9.35 -13.07
N GLY A 68 -4.34 -8.07 -12.80
CA GLY A 68 -3.25 -7.34 -13.43
C GLY A 68 -3.11 -5.92 -12.90
N MET A 69 -1.90 -5.37 -13.02
CA MET A 69 -1.57 -4.01 -12.64
C MET A 69 -0.85 -3.31 -13.80
N GLN A 70 -1.31 -2.12 -14.17
CA GLN A 70 -0.69 -1.29 -15.20
C GLN A 70 -0.08 -0.05 -14.55
N ASN A 71 1.15 0.32 -14.94
CA ASN A 71 2.00 1.38 -14.37
C ASN A 71 2.86 1.00 -13.14
N ILE A 72 4.01 0.36 -13.39
CA ILE A 72 5.00 -0.04 -12.37
C ILE A 72 6.02 1.09 -12.09
N LYS A 73 5.56 2.33 -11.93
CA LYS A 73 6.41 3.47 -11.53
C LYS A 73 5.71 4.29 -10.45
N GLY A 74 6.49 4.82 -9.51
CA GLY A 74 5.94 5.58 -8.38
C GLY A 74 5.05 4.71 -7.49
N THR A 75 3.81 5.14 -7.28
CA THR A 75 2.79 4.49 -6.43
C THR A 75 2.60 3.00 -6.73
N GLY A 76 2.57 2.61 -8.01
CA GLY A 76 2.42 1.20 -8.39
C GLY A 76 3.60 0.32 -7.98
N LEU A 77 4.82 0.89 -7.94
CA LEU A 77 6.00 0.17 -7.46
C LEU A 77 5.97 0.03 -5.93
N ASP A 78 5.57 1.09 -5.22
CA ASP A 78 5.42 1.07 -3.76
C ASP A 78 4.36 0.05 -3.31
N PHE A 79 3.24 -0.04 -4.06
CA PHE A 79 2.24 -1.09 -3.87
C PHE A 79 2.83 -2.50 -3.99
N ILE A 80 3.61 -2.78 -5.03
CA ILE A 80 4.23 -4.10 -5.21
C ILE A 80 5.20 -4.43 -4.08
N TYR A 81 5.96 -3.45 -3.58
CA TYR A 81 6.83 -3.69 -2.43
C TYR A 81 6.05 -4.02 -1.16
N ARG A 82 4.89 -3.39 -0.94
CA ARG A 82 4.00 -3.77 0.16
C ARG A 82 3.46 -5.19 0.02
N TRP A 83 3.11 -5.58 -1.20
CA TRP A 83 2.67 -6.95 -1.48
C TRP A 83 3.78 -7.98 -1.26
N GLN A 84 5.00 -7.69 -1.71
CA GLN A 84 6.17 -8.57 -1.52
C GLN A 84 6.59 -8.67 -0.06
N ALA A 85 6.51 -7.57 0.69
CA ALA A 85 6.74 -7.58 2.13
C ALA A 85 5.72 -8.49 2.83
N TRP A 86 4.43 -8.32 2.51
CA TRP A 86 3.37 -9.17 3.03
C TRP A 86 3.59 -10.65 2.71
N ASP A 87 3.92 -11.02 1.47
CA ASP A 87 4.21 -12.42 1.12
C ASP A 87 5.35 -12.99 1.96
N ARG A 88 6.44 -12.22 2.16
CA ARG A 88 7.53 -12.64 3.04
C ARG A 88 7.07 -12.84 4.48
N HIS A 89 6.33 -11.88 5.03
CA HIS A 89 5.82 -11.98 6.39
C HIS A 89 4.88 -13.19 6.53
N TYR A 90 4.02 -13.42 5.53
CA TYR A 90 3.13 -14.57 5.46
C TYR A 90 3.93 -15.88 5.51
N GLN A 91 4.97 -16.04 4.68
CA GLN A 91 5.82 -17.22 4.70
C GLN A 91 6.51 -17.43 6.06
N ASP A 92 7.07 -16.37 6.65
CA ASP A 92 7.68 -16.47 7.99
C ASP A 92 6.64 -16.83 9.06
N GLY A 93 5.43 -16.29 8.98
CA GLY A 93 4.31 -16.66 9.84
C GLY A 93 3.95 -18.14 9.73
N GLN A 94 3.98 -18.71 8.51
CA GLN A 94 3.76 -20.14 8.31
C GLN A 94 4.87 -20.99 8.93
N GLN A 95 6.13 -20.55 8.87
CA GLN A 95 7.25 -21.23 9.53
C GLN A 95 7.15 -21.15 11.06
N LEU A 96 6.54 -20.09 11.60
CA LEU A 96 6.27 -19.95 13.03
C LEU A 96 5.33 -21.04 13.57
N LEU A 97 4.46 -21.56 12.70
CA LEU A 97 3.51 -22.63 13.01
C LEU A 97 4.06 -24.04 12.71
N ALA A 98 5.29 -24.14 12.20
CA ALA A 98 5.91 -25.43 11.91
C ALA A 98 6.26 -26.18 13.21
N ASP A 99 6.23 -27.51 13.15
CA ASP A 99 6.56 -28.39 14.28
C ASP A 99 8.08 -28.52 14.54
N ASP A 100 8.86 -27.54 14.07
CA ASP A 100 10.31 -27.49 14.21
C ASP A 100 10.71 -26.22 14.97
N PRO A 101 11.11 -26.35 16.25
CA PRO A 101 11.46 -25.20 17.10
C PRO A 101 12.60 -24.35 16.54
N ALA A 102 13.55 -24.93 15.78
CA ALA A 102 14.65 -24.16 15.21
C ALA A 102 14.17 -23.27 14.05
N ARG A 103 13.27 -23.81 13.21
CA ARG A 103 12.61 -23.03 12.14
C ARG A 103 11.69 -21.96 12.71
N ALA A 104 10.90 -22.30 13.72
CA ALA A 104 10.02 -21.34 14.40
C ALA A 104 10.81 -20.19 15.03
N LEU A 105 11.94 -20.47 15.69
CA LEU A 105 12.80 -19.43 16.27
C LEU A 105 13.46 -18.55 15.19
N ALA A 106 13.92 -19.13 14.08
CA ALA A 106 14.49 -18.37 12.98
C ALA A 106 13.44 -17.42 12.35
N ALA A 107 12.23 -17.92 12.15
CA ALA A 107 11.11 -17.14 11.64
C ALA A 107 10.68 -16.04 12.62
N ALA A 108 10.64 -16.34 13.93
CA ALA A 108 10.32 -15.35 14.95
C ALA A 108 11.35 -14.21 14.98
N ARG A 109 12.64 -14.52 14.87
CA ARG A 109 13.70 -13.50 14.74
C ARG A 109 13.60 -12.69 13.46
N SER A 110 13.27 -13.34 12.33
CA SER A 110 13.05 -12.65 11.04
C SER A 110 11.93 -11.62 11.16
N LEU A 111 10.77 -12.04 11.69
CA LEU A 111 9.62 -11.18 11.88
C LEU A 111 9.86 -10.08 12.92
N ALA A 112 10.60 -10.37 14.00
CA ALA A 112 10.94 -9.38 15.01
C ALA A 112 11.93 -8.31 14.52
N ALA A 113 12.61 -8.54 13.39
CA ALA A 113 13.46 -7.55 12.74
C ALA A 113 12.70 -6.66 11.75
N VAL A 114 11.41 -6.89 11.53
CA VAL A 114 10.58 -6.12 10.59
C VAL A 114 10.18 -4.77 11.21
N GLU A 115 10.59 -3.68 10.58
CA GLU A 115 10.28 -2.31 11.04
C GLU A 115 9.03 -1.68 10.37
N ASP A 116 8.47 -2.36 9.36
CA ASP A 116 7.54 -1.73 8.41
C ASP A 116 6.37 -2.68 8.04
N PHE A 117 5.68 -3.21 9.05
CA PHE A 117 4.39 -3.89 8.87
C PHE A 117 3.36 -2.94 8.23
N GLY A 118 2.63 -3.45 7.25
CA GLY A 118 1.61 -2.75 6.48
C GLY A 118 0.19 -3.23 6.76
N TRP A 119 -0.79 -2.61 6.09
CA TRP A 119 -2.22 -2.92 6.28
C TRP A 119 -2.59 -4.40 6.03
N LEU A 120 -1.85 -5.09 5.15
CA LEU A 120 -2.10 -6.50 4.84
C LEU A 120 -1.68 -7.44 5.97
N ASP A 121 -0.83 -6.99 6.89
CA ASP A 121 -0.27 -7.83 7.96
C ASP A 121 -1.21 -7.96 9.16
N PHE A 122 -1.96 -6.91 9.51
CA PHE A 122 -2.63 -6.80 10.82
C PHE A 122 -3.69 -7.86 11.09
N ASP A 123 -4.56 -8.13 10.11
CA ASP A 123 -5.65 -9.10 10.26
C ASP A 123 -5.13 -10.55 10.27
N TYR A 124 -4.02 -10.79 9.56
CA TYR A 124 -3.42 -12.11 9.46
C TYR A 124 -2.51 -12.44 10.66
N MET A 125 -1.66 -11.50 11.07
CA MET A 125 -0.61 -11.77 12.05
C MET A 125 -1.12 -11.88 13.48
N THR A 126 -2.12 -11.09 13.88
CA THR A 126 -2.67 -11.12 15.24
C THR A 126 -3.17 -12.51 15.66
N PRO A 127 -4.07 -13.18 14.92
CA PRO A 127 -4.50 -14.54 15.25
C PRO A 127 -3.38 -15.57 15.09
N LEU A 128 -2.48 -15.39 14.12
CA LEU A 128 -1.34 -16.28 13.92
C LEU A 128 -0.39 -16.27 15.12
N LEU A 129 -0.03 -15.10 15.64
CA LEU A 129 0.85 -14.95 16.80
C LEU A 129 0.19 -15.44 18.09
N THR A 130 -1.13 -15.42 18.17
CA THR A 130 -1.88 -16.02 19.28
C THR A 130 -1.74 -17.53 19.23
N ARG A 131 -2.07 -18.14 18.09
CA ARG A 131 -1.92 -19.58 17.87
C ARG A 131 -0.48 -20.04 18.06
N ALA A 132 0.49 -19.32 17.51
CA ALA A 132 1.88 -19.71 17.59
C ALA A 132 2.44 -19.63 19.01
N ALA A 133 1.95 -18.71 19.85
CA ALA A 133 2.33 -18.62 21.25
C ALA A 133 1.83 -19.81 22.08
N GLU A 134 0.76 -20.49 21.65
CA GLU A 134 0.16 -21.64 22.34
C GLU A 134 0.79 -22.98 21.92
N LEU A 135 1.54 -23.03 20.82
CA LEU A 135 2.15 -24.27 20.33
C LEU A 135 3.20 -24.80 21.31
N PRO A 136 3.21 -26.12 21.63
CA PRO A 136 4.17 -26.72 22.56
C PRO A 136 5.64 -26.46 22.17
N GLY A 137 5.96 -26.56 20.88
CA GLY A 137 7.31 -26.30 20.35
C GLY A 137 7.77 -24.84 20.49
N ASN A 138 6.84 -23.91 20.73
CA ASN A 138 7.09 -22.47 20.81
C ASN A 138 7.07 -21.94 22.26
N GLN A 139 6.87 -22.78 23.27
CA GLN A 139 6.84 -22.38 24.69
C GLN A 139 8.23 -22.03 25.26
N THR A 140 9.27 -22.01 24.43
CA THR A 140 10.62 -21.62 24.87
C THR A 140 10.70 -20.12 25.14
N GLN A 141 11.48 -19.72 26.14
CA GLN A 141 11.65 -18.30 26.49
C GLN A 141 12.13 -17.46 25.31
N ALA A 142 13.02 -18.00 24.48
CA ALA A 142 13.56 -17.31 23.31
C ALA A 142 12.45 -17.01 22.28
N ILE A 143 11.61 -17.99 21.94
CA ILE A 143 10.53 -17.77 20.97
C ILE A 143 9.50 -16.80 21.56
N GLN A 144 9.06 -17.00 22.80
CA GLN A 144 8.07 -16.13 23.44
C GLN A 144 8.52 -14.67 23.53
N SER A 145 9.82 -14.41 23.75
CA SER A 145 10.35 -13.04 23.72
C SER A 145 10.27 -12.39 22.34
N GLU A 146 10.56 -13.14 21.27
CA GLU A 146 10.44 -12.64 19.90
C GLU A 146 8.96 -12.40 19.54
N LEU A 147 8.04 -13.29 19.94
CA LEU A 147 6.60 -13.10 19.72
C LEU A 147 6.07 -11.84 20.39
N ALA A 148 6.51 -11.54 21.61
CA ALA A 148 6.15 -10.33 22.31
C ALA A 148 6.67 -9.07 21.59
N LEU A 149 7.90 -9.13 21.06
CA LEU A 149 8.48 -8.05 20.27
C LEU A 149 7.71 -7.82 18.97
N ILE A 150 7.36 -8.88 18.23
CA ILE A 150 6.56 -8.79 17.00
C ILE A 150 5.21 -8.13 17.28
N ARG A 151 4.49 -8.55 18.33
CA ARG A 151 3.20 -7.95 18.72
C ARG A 151 3.34 -6.45 18.97
N SER A 152 4.34 -6.05 19.75
CA SER A 152 4.61 -4.63 20.03
C SER A 152 4.90 -3.83 18.76
N GLN A 153 5.67 -4.39 17.82
CA GLN A 153 5.96 -3.74 16.53
C GLN A 153 4.72 -3.62 15.63
N LEU A 154 3.88 -4.67 15.59
CA LEU A 154 2.61 -4.64 14.86
C LEU A 154 1.69 -3.54 15.38
N ASP A 155 1.52 -3.44 16.70
CA ASP A 155 0.70 -2.42 17.33
C ASP A 155 1.22 -1.01 17.02
N GLN A 156 2.53 -0.79 17.17
CA GLN A 156 3.17 0.50 16.85
C GLN A 156 3.01 0.88 15.37
N CYS A 157 3.17 -0.09 14.45
CA CYS A 157 2.98 0.14 13.02
C CYS A 157 1.53 0.46 12.69
N CYS A 158 0.58 -0.26 13.28
CA CYS A 158 -0.86 -0.03 13.12
C CYS A 158 -1.23 1.39 13.57
N GLU A 159 -0.81 1.79 14.77
CA GLU A 159 -1.04 3.16 15.26
C GLU A 159 -0.43 4.23 14.35
N ARG A 160 0.81 4.00 13.86
CA ARG A 160 1.50 4.92 12.96
C ARG A 160 0.73 5.10 11.65
N LEU A 161 0.23 4.02 11.05
CA LEU A 161 -0.54 4.07 9.81
C LEU A 161 -1.91 4.74 10.03
N GLN A 162 -2.60 4.43 11.13
CA GLN A 162 -3.87 5.09 11.48
C GLN A 162 -3.70 6.60 11.68
N ARG A 163 -2.65 7.04 12.41
CA ARG A 163 -2.34 8.47 12.61
C ARG A 163 -1.99 9.16 11.30
N ALA A 164 -1.17 8.54 10.45
CA ALA A 164 -0.79 9.10 9.15
C ALA A 164 -2.01 9.35 8.25
N ASP A 165 -3.01 8.47 8.33
CA ASP A 165 -4.25 8.63 7.57
C ASP A 165 -5.22 9.65 8.18
N ALA A 166 -5.30 9.75 9.51
CA ALA A 166 -6.13 10.74 10.19
C ALA A 166 -5.66 12.17 9.86
N THR A 167 -4.37 12.45 9.98
CA THR A 167 -3.78 13.77 9.70
C THR A 167 -3.98 14.20 8.24
N LYS A 168 -3.93 13.26 7.30
CA LYS A 168 -4.18 13.54 5.87
C LYS A 168 -5.65 13.85 5.55
N ARG A 169 -6.59 13.25 6.29
CA ARG A 169 -8.03 13.49 6.09
C ARG A 169 -8.42 14.92 6.47
N GLU A 170 -7.72 15.51 7.43
CA GLU A 170 -7.87 16.91 7.81
C GLU A 170 -7.18 17.87 6.83
N SER A 171 -5.98 17.53 6.31
CA SER A 171 -5.22 18.36 5.37
C SER A 171 -5.83 18.42 3.95
N SER A 172 -6.49 17.35 3.51
CA SER A 172 -7.14 17.22 2.19
C SER A 172 -8.14 18.33 1.85
N ARG A 173 -8.73 19.00 2.86
CA ARG A 173 -9.67 20.12 2.64
C ARG A 173 -8.97 21.44 2.26
N GLY A 174 -7.72 21.66 2.69
CA GLY A 174 -6.94 22.87 2.42
C GLY A 174 -5.86 22.75 1.33
N GLU A 175 -5.46 21.52 0.96
CA GLU A 175 -4.32 21.26 0.06
C GLU A 175 -4.58 21.53 -1.43
N ARG A 176 -5.85 21.53 -1.87
CA ARG A 176 -6.19 21.76 -3.29
C ARG A 176 -5.70 23.10 -3.86
N LEU A 177 -5.48 24.11 -3.01
CA LEU A 177 -5.03 25.44 -3.44
C LEU A 177 -3.50 25.54 -3.55
N ILE A 178 -2.76 24.75 -2.76
CA ILE A 178 -1.29 24.79 -2.69
C ILE A 178 -0.67 23.95 -3.82
N ASP A 179 -1.31 22.82 -4.17
CA ASP A 179 -0.85 21.93 -5.25
C ASP A 179 -0.74 22.63 -6.62
N ALA A 180 -1.56 23.65 -6.87
CA ALA A 180 -1.52 24.43 -8.11
C ALA A 180 -0.26 25.32 -8.21
N LEU A 181 0.25 25.83 -7.09
CA LEU A 181 1.46 26.66 -7.06
C LEU A 181 2.74 25.81 -7.08
N GLU A 182 2.70 24.61 -6.49
CA GLU A 182 3.85 23.70 -6.45
C GLU A 182 4.15 23.09 -7.85
N ALA A 183 3.12 22.84 -8.67
CA ALA A 183 3.27 22.30 -10.03
C ALA A 183 4.11 23.19 -10.97
N VAL A 184 4.14 24.50 -10.76
CA VAL A 184 4.90 25.46 -11.59
C VAL A 184 6.40 25.46 -11.25
N LEU A 185 6.76 25.20 -9.99
CA LEU A 185 8.15 25.19 -9.52
C LEU A 185 8.86 23.83 -9.74
N ASP A 186 8.10 22.74 -9.85
CA ASP A 186 8.64 21.38 -9.88
C ASP A 186 9.33 20.99 -11.22
N ALA A 187 9.10 21.76 -12.28
CA ALA A 187 9.74 21.59 -13.59
C ALA A 187 11.28 21.76 -13.54
N GLY A 188 11.80 22.68 -12.70
CA GLY A 188 13.24 22.90 -12.53
C GLY A 188 13.94 21.88 -11.63
N ALA A 189 13.21 21.25 -10.70
CA ALA A 189 13.74 20.24 -9.80
C ALA A 189 13.87 18.86 -10.46
N ALA A 190 13.02 18.56 -11.46
CA ALA A 190 13.02 17.30 -12.22
C ALA A 190 14.36 17.00 -12.93
N VAL A 191 15.04 18.03 -13.46
CA VAL A 191 16.29 17.89 -14.22
C VAL A 191 17.48 17.50 -13.32
N ARG A 192 17.55 18.05 -12.09
CA ARG A 192 18.60 17.71 -11.11
C ARG A 192 18.43 16.29 -10.56
N ARG A 193 17.18 15.85 -10.37
CA ARG A 193 16.82 14.48 -9.92
C ARG A 193 17.21 13.42 -10.94
N ARG A 194 16.98 13.68 -12.23
CA ARG A 194 17.35 12.76 -13.32
C ARG A 194 18.85 12.49 -13.39
N LYS A 195 19.70 13.51 -13.13
CA LYS A 195 21.16 13.33 -13.05
C LYS A 195 21.59 12.45 -11.88
N ARG A 196 20.94 12.57 -10.71
CA ARG A 196 21.27 11.80 -9.50
C ARG A 196 20.85 10.33 -9.59
N VAL A 197 19.67 10.06 -10.15
CA VAL A 197 19.21 8.70 -10.46
C VAL A 197 20.14 8.03 -11.50
N GLY A 198 20.58 8.78 -12.52
CA GLY A 198 21.57 8.29 -13.48
C GLY A 198 22.94 7.96 -12.87
N GLN A 199 23.31 8.59 -11.75
CA GLN A 199 24.53 8.26 -11.01
C GLN A 199 24.37 6.90 -10.28
N ILE A 200 23.26 6.71 -9.57
CA ILE A 200 22.97 5.46 -8.83
C ILE A 200 22.93 4.26 -9.75
N TYR A 201 22.31 4.38 -10.94
CA TYR A 201 22.32 3.30 -11.93
C TYR A 201 23.73 2.98 -12.45
N ARG A 202 24.59 3.99 -12.62
CA ARG A 202 25.99 3.77 -13.02
C ARG A 202 26.80 3.11 -11.91
N ASP A 203 26.57 3.48 -10.65
CA ASP A 203 27.25 2.88 -9.50
C ASP A 203 26.76 1.45 -9.23
N LEU A 204 25.47 1.16 -9.47
CA LEU A 204 24.93 -0.20 -9.44
C LEU A 204 25.49 -1.05 -10.58
N ALA A 205 25.54 -0.52 -11.81
CA ALA A 205 26.13 -1.22 -12.96
C ALA A 205 27.64 -1.45 -12.80
N GLY A 206 28.34 -0.56 -12.10
CA GLY A 206 29.74 -0.72 -11.73
C GLY A 206 30.00 -1.59 -10.50
N GLN A 207 28.98 -2.26 -9.95
CA GLN A 207 29.03 -3.08 -8.72
C GLN A 207 29.60 -2.34 -7.50
N ARG A 208 29.52 -1.00 -7.47
CA ARG A 208 30.00 -0.17 -6.36
C ARG A 208 29.02 -0.12 -5.20
N ILE A 209 27.76 -0.45 -5.44
CA ILE A 209 26.69 -0.52 -4.45
C ILE A 209 25.85 -1.79 -4.64
N SER A 210 25.31 -2.34 -3.55
CA SER A 210 24.39 -3.47 -3.60
C SER A 210 22.99 -3.06 -4.08
N HIS A 211 22.22 -4.02 -4.57
CA HIS A 211 20.83 -3.79 -5.02
C HIS A 211 19.93 -3.23 -3.91
N GLU A 212 20.09 -3.72 -2.66
CA GLU A 212 19.34 -3.19 -1.51
C GLU A 212 19.68 -1.73 -1.19
N ARG A 213 20.97 -1.37 -1.27
CA ARG A 213 21.42 0.01 -1.06
C ARG A 213 20.92 0.94 -2.17
N ALA A 214 20.96 0.48 -3.43
CA ALA A 214 20.40 1.23 -4.54
C ALA A 214 18.88 1.43 -4.38
N ALA A 215 18.16 0.42 -3.88
CA ALA A 215 16.72 0.53 -3.59
C ALA A 215 16.43 1.56 -2.48
N LEU A 216 17.23 1.58 -1.41
CA LEU A 216 17.12 2.57 -0.33
C LEU A 216 17.41 4.00 -0.81
N GLU A 217 18.46 4.20 -1.60
CA GLU A 217 18.82 5.52 -2.14
C GLU A 217 17.78 6.03 -3.13
N LEU A 218 17.23 5.16 -3.99
CA LEU A 218 16.10 5.49 -4.86
C LEU A 218 14.83 5.81 -4.05
N LYS A 219 14.56 5.07 -2.96
CA LYS A 219 13.46 5.35 -2.02
C LYS A 219 13.64 6.72 -1.36
N GLN A 220 14.87 7.12 -1.04
CA GLN A 220 15.17 8.44 -0.47
C GLN A 220 15.00 9.58 -1.49
N ILE A 221 15.42 9.38 -2.75
CA ILE A 221 15.15 10.33 -3.83
C ILE A 221 13.64 10.48 -4.06
N ASN A 222 12.88 9.38 -4.03
CA ASN A 222 11.43 9.40 -4.17
C ASN A 222 10.74 10.08 -2.97
N ARG A 223 11.26 9.88 -1.75
CA ARG A 223 10.82 10.61 -0.56
C ARG A 223 11.02 12.12 -0.69
N SER A 224 12.10 12.56 -1.36
CA SER A 224 12.34 13.98 -1.68
C SER A 224 11.46 14.54 -2.82
N GLN A 225 10.66 13.71 -3.49
CA GLN A 225 9.60 14.13 -4.43
C GLN A 225 8.27 14.43 -3.74
N LYS A 226 8.09 14.02 -2.47
CA LYS A 226 6.90 14.36 -1.69
C LYS A 226 6.96 15.86 -1.41
N GLY A 227 6.09 16.64 -2.07
CA GLY A 227 5.98 18.09 -1.91
C GLY A 227 5.86 18.52 -0.44
N GLY A 228 6.15 19.80 -0.18
CA GLY A 228 6.22 20.35 1.17
C GLY A 228 7.47 21.16 1.48
N TRP A 229 8.41 21.30 0.55
CA TRP A 229 9.60 22.15 0.74
C TRP A 229 9.22 23.64 0.88
N LEU A 230 8.14 24.07 0.22
CA LEU A 230 7.60 25.43 0.41
C LEU A 230 6.91 25.57 1.77
N LYS A 231 6.18 24.54 2.23
CA LYS A 231 5.58 24.46 3.57
C LYS A 231 6.65 24.52 4.66
N GLU A 232 7.75 23.76 4.55
CA GLU A 232 8.87 23.82 5.51
C GLU A 232 9.53 25.20 5.55
N ARG A 233 9.63 25.88 4.40
CA ARG A 233 10.22 27.21 4.30
C ARG A 233 9.30 28.32 4.82
N LEU A 234 7.99 28.19 4.66
CA LEU A 234 6.98 29.07 5.25
C LEU A 234 6.85 28.85 6.76
N LEU A 235 6.85 27.60 7.22
CA LEU A 235 6.83 27.23 8.64
C LEU A 235 8.11 27.65 9.37
N ARG A 236 9.28 27.65 8.71
CA ARG A 236 10.53 28.22 9.26
C ARG A 236 10.64 29.73 9.12
N GLY A 237 9.85 30.37 8.26
CA GLY A 237 9.86 31.83 8.06
C GLY A 237 8.94 32.61 9.00
N GLY A 238 8.01 31.93 9.68
CA GLY A 238 7.06 32.55 10.61
C GLY A 238 7.53 32.67 12.07
N SER A 239 8.73 32.20 12.39
CA SER A 239 9.31 32.23 13.75
C SER A 239 10.37 33.32 13.92
N GLY A 240 10.20 34.46 13.27
CA GLY A 240 11.20 35.54 13.27
C GLY A 240 10.63 36.91 12.89
N SER A 241 9.73 37.42 13.70
CA SER A 241 9.45 38.87 13.80
C SER A 241 8.84 39.15 15.18
N GLY A 242 9.71 39.28 16.18
CA GLY A 242 9.50 40.21 17.28
C GLY A 242 10.03 41.58 16.88
#